data_AF-A0A534L212-F1
#
_entry.id   AF-A0A534L212-F1
#
_cell.length_a   1.000
_cell.length_b   1.000
_cell.length_c   1.000
_cell.angle_alpha   90.00
_cell.angle_beta   90.00
_cell.angle_gamma   90.00
#
_symmetry.space_group_name_H-M   'P 1'
#
loop_
_entity.id
_entity.type
_entity.pdbx_description
1 polymer ?
#
loop_
_entity_poly.entity_id
_entity_poly.type
_entity_poly.pdbx_seq_one_letter_code
_entity_poly.pdbx_strand_id
1 'polypeptide(L)'
;MRTLSNPDADYYRRKTCRACGSRRVRPFLDFGRMPLAGNFLLKSEVGHERAYPLRISLCHDCSLVQVLDVVSPKIVFGDYRYLSSVTSTLRTHFERYAADLARELRGVGDPFVVEIGCNDGVLLKPLQDRGIRVLGVEPAENVAKVARGRGLEVLNGFFDEELSERIRREHGPATAVLANNVFAHIDDLKTVVRGIVNLLRPGGIFVFEVHYLRELLRLMQYDFFYHEHLCYYSLTALVPFLERHGLHVYDVKPIPIHSGSIRVHARRSDARPRPTGKLVSMLSREHEERIGTPSTYGAFAQRVASHGVAFREALTKLRSEGKSVAGYGAPGRGNTLLGYAKIDRGLLPFIVDASPSRYGRFTPGTHIPILPVDEFRNHPPDVGLMLAWSYHREILSKETAFVRGGGRFLVPLPRLRFVR
;
A
#
# COMPACT_ATOMS: atom_id res chain seq x y z
N MET A 1 -11.97 -17.00 -7.35
CA MET A 1 -10.54 -17.37 -7.23
C MET A 1 -10.16 -18.27 -8.40
N ARG A 2 -9.28 -17.85 -9.33
CA ARG A 2 -8.54 -18.86 -10.09
C ARG A 2 -7.57 -19.48 -9.10
N THR A 3 -7.91 -20.66 -8.61
CA THR A 3 -6.95 -21.54 -7.96
C THR A 3 -5.72 -21.59 -8.85
N LEU A 4 -4.54 -21.45 -8.24
CA LEU A 4 -3.31 -21.85 -8.89
C LEU A 4 -3.59 -23.20 -9.55
N SER A 5 -3.30 -23.34 -10.83
CA SER A 5 -3.42 -24.63 -11.53
C SER A 5 -2.53 -25.71 -10.90
N ASN A 6 -1.72 -25.33 -9.92
CA ASN A 6 -1.01 -26.20 -8.98
C ASN A 6 -1.13 -25.62 -7.55
N PRO A 7 -1.88 -26.25 -6.62
CA PRO A 7 -2.02 -25.78 -5.23
C PRO A 7 -0.69 -25.73 -4.45
N ASP A 8 0.38 -26.35 -4.96
CA ASP A 8 1.73 -26.36 -4.36
C ASP A 8 2.67 -25.28 -4.91
N ALA A 9 2.26 -24.50 -5.90
CA ALA A 9 3.11 -23.44 -6.45
C ALA A 9 3.06 -22.18 -5.56
N ASP A 10 4.19 -21.80 -4.98
CA ASP A 10 4.30 -20.59 -4.15
C ASP A 10 3.92 -19.28 -4.86
N TYR A 11 4.02 -19.26 -6.20
CA TYR A 11 3.65 -18.12 -7.03
C TYR A 11 3.26 -18.56 -8.45
N TYR A 12 2.56 -17.69 -9.19
CA TYR A 12 2.27 -17.86 -10.62
C TYR A 12 2.43 -16.55 -11.37
N ARG A 13 2.49 -16.62 -12.71
CA ARG A 13 2.51 -15.45 -13.56
C ARG A 13 1.22 -15.31 -14.36
N ARG A 14 0.55 -14.18 -14.23
CA ARG A 14 -0.58 -13.81 -15.09
C ARG A 14 -0.13 -13.54 -16.52
N LYS A 15 -0.99 -13.93 -17.48
CA LYS A 15 -0.81 -13.65 -18.91
C LYS A 15 -1.67 -12.47 -19.41
N THR A 16 -2.55 -11.94 -18.57
CA THR A 16 -3.53 -10.91 -18.92
C THR A 16 -3.69 -9.86 -17.82
N CYS A 17 -4.06 -8.66 -18.24
CA CYS A 17 -4.38 -7.53 -17.36
C CYS A 17 -5.52 -7.89 -16.40
N ARG A 18 -5.39 -7.56 -15.11
CA ARG A 18 -6.44 -7.78 -14.09
C ARG A 18 -7.75 -7.03 -14.39
N ALA A 19 -7.65 -5.78 -14.82
CA ALA A 19 -8.82 -4.93 -15.05
C ALA A 19 -9.56 -5.26 -16.36
N CYS A 20 -8.86 -5.28 -17.51
CA CYS A 20 -9.51 -5.41 -18.81
C CYS A 20 -9.34 -6.79 -19.48
N GLY A 21 -8.44 -7.66 -19.00
CA GLY A 21 -8.17 -8.96 -19.62
C GLY A 21 -7.25 -8.93 -20.85
N SER A 22 -6.75 -7.76 -21.26
CA SER A 22 -5.82 -7.64 -22.39
C SER A 22 -4.50 -8.40 -22.19
N ARG A 23 -3.93 -8.88 -23.30
CA ARG A 23 -2.56 -9.44 -23.38
C ARG A 23 -1.49 -8.39 -23.73
N ARG A 24 -1.89 -7.15 -24.05
CA ARG A 24 -0.99 -6.02 -24.30
C ARG A 24 -0.52 -5.41 -22.97
N VAL A 25 0.14 -6.22 -22.18
CA VAL A 25 0.76 -5.84 -20.91
C VAL A 25 2.27 -5.97 -21.07
N ARG A 26 3.02 -4.90 -20.81
CA ARG A 26 4.47 -4.86 -21.03
C ARG A 26 5.19 -4.40 -19.77
N PRO A 27 6.26 -5.09 -19.34
CA PRO A 27 7.08 -4.63 -18.23
C PRO A 27 7.79 -3.33 -18.62
N PHE A 28 7.91 -2.40 -17.66
CA PHE A 28 8.73 -1.20 -17.81
C PHE A 28 9.80 -1.08 -16.72
N LEU A 29 9.64 -1.78 -15.59
CA LEU A 29 10.60 -1.81 -14.50
C LEU A 29 10.75 -3.25 -14.00
N ASP A 30 11.99 -3.70 -13.84
CA ASP A 30 12.35 -5.04 -13.39
C ASP A 30 13.30 -4.94 -12.20
N PHE A 31 12.89 -5.47 -11.06
CA PHE A 31 13.69 -5.53 -9.84
C PHE A 31 14.51 -6.82 -9.75
N GLY A 32 14.37 -7.73 -10.72
CA GLY A 32 14.88 -9.09 -10.65
C GLY A 32 14.09 -9.93 -9.66
N ARG A 33 14.80 -10.77 -8.90
CA ARG A 33 14.20 -11.56 -7.81
C ARG A 33 14.36 -10.80 -6.50
N MET A 34 13.24 -10.53 -5.84
CA MET A 34 13.20 -9.83 -4.56
C MET A 34 12.47 -10.72 -3.54
N PRO A 35 12.94 -10.78 -2.28
CA PRO A 35 12.18 -11.38 -1.20
C PRO A 35 10.96 -10.53 -0.85
N LEU A 36 10.07 -11.07 -0.02
CA LEU A 36 8.88 -10.35 0.44
C LEU A 36 9.29 -9.17 1.32
N ALA A 37 8.87 -7.97 0.94
CA ALA A 37 9.25 -6.72 1.58
C ALA A 37 8.92 -6.70 3.09
N GLY A 38 7.82 -7.32 3.52
CA GLY A 38 7.41 -7.41 4.92
C GLY A 38 8.05 -8.55 5.75
N ASN A 39 8.82 -9.45 5.14
CA ASN A 39 9.28 -10.68 5.82
C ASN A 39 10.63 -10.51 6.53
N PHE A 40 10.62 -9.89 7.71
CA PHE A 40 11.83 -9.66 8.52
C PHE A 40 12.33 -10.96 9.16
N LEU A 41 13.58 -11.31 8.88
CA LEU A 41 14.15 -12.63 9.15
C LEU A 41 14.65 -12.75 10.59
N LEU A 42 14.46 -13.90 11.20
CA LEU A 42 15.26 -14.37 12.32
C LEU A 42 16.68 -14.69 11.84
N LYS A 43 17.65 -14.70 12.77
CA LYS A 43 19.04 -15.05 12.45
C LYS A 43 19.17 -16.41 11.75
N SER A 44 18.36 -17.39 12.13
CA SER A 44 18.33 -18.74 11.54
C SER A 44 17.74 -18.80 10.13
N GLU A 45 17.02 -17.76 9.70
CA GLU A 45 16.37 -17.71 8.38
C GLU A 45 17.23 -16.98 7.33
N VAL A 46 18.28 -16.28 7.77
CA VAL A 46 19.22 -15.58 6.90
C VAL A 46 19.87 -16.57 5.92
N GLY A 47 19.75 -16.27 4.62
CA GLY A 47 20.25 -17.14 3.54
C GLY A 47 19.29 -18.25 3.09
N HIS A 48 18.18 -18.47 3.82
CA HIS A 48 17.16 -19.48 3.48
C HIS A 48 15.84 -18.88 2.98
N GLU A 49 15.76 -17.55 2.91
CA GLU A 49 14.55 -16.85 2.48
C GLU A 49 14.23 -17.09 0.99
N ARG A 50 12.94 -17.06 0.67
CA ARG A 50 12.48 -17.13 -0.72
C ARG A 50 12.48 -15.75 -1.36
N ALA A 51 12.90 -15.71 -2.62
CA ALA A 51 12.80 -14.54 -3.48
C ALA A 51 11.94 -14.86 -4.71
N TYR A 52 11.16 -13.89 -5.17
CA TYR A 52 10.23 -14.02 -6.29
C TYR A 52 10.50 -12.94 -7.33
N PRO A 53 10.27 -13.21 -8.64
CA PRO A 53 10.36 -12.17 -9.67
C PRO A 53 9.45 -10.99 -9.33
N LEU A 54 9.95 -9.77 -9.50
CA LEU A 54 9.19 -8.54 -9.29
C LEU A 54 9.32 -7.63 -10.51
N ARG A 55 8.33 -7.71 -11.40
CA ARG A 55 8.25 -6.93 -12.64
C ARG A 55 7.00 -6.09 -12.68
N ILE A 56 7.18 -4.80 -12.89
CA ILE A 56 6.09 -3.83 -12.94
C ILE A 56 5.75 -3.58 -14.39
N SER A 57 4.47 -3.77 -14.71
CA SER A 57 3.99 -3.75 -16.08
C SER A 57 2.85 -2.77 -16.28
N LEU A 58 2.82 -2.14 -17.45
CA LEU A 58 1.73 -1.29 -17.92
C LEU A 58 0.83 -2.08 -18.85
N CYS A 59 -0.48 -2.01 -18.66
CA CYS A 59 -1.44 -2.42 -19.69
C CYS A 59 -1.63 -1.29 -20.70
N HIS A 60 -1.37 -1.56 -21.98
CA HIS A 60 -1.49 -0.57 -23.05
C HIS A 60 -2.96 -0.26 -23.45
N ASP A 61 -3.93 -1.01 -22.92
CA ASP A 61 -5.34 -0.89 -23.29
C ASP A 61 -6.18 -0.15 -22.26
N CYS A 62 -5.84 -0.29 -20.98
CA CYS A 62 -6.57 0.34 -19.88
C CYS A 62 -5.67 1.10 -18.91
N SER A 63 -4.37 1.24 -19.24
CA SER A 63 -3.39 1.98 -18.47
C SER A 63 -3.15 1.49 -17.03
N LEU A 64 -3.69 0.34 -16.63
CA LEU A 64 -3.43 -0.24 -15.31
C LEU A 64 -1.96 -0.66 -15.18
N VAL A 65 -1.29 -0.11 -14.18
CA VAL A 65 0.03 -0.55 -13.72
C VAL A 65 -0.12 -1.67 -12.71
N GLN A 66 0.63 -2.77 -12.90
CA GLN A 66 0.41 -4.00 -12.14
C GLN A 66 1.62 -4.93 -12.10
N VAL A 67 1.68 -5.79 -11.08
CA VAL A 67 2.64 -6.90 -10.97
C VAL A 67 2.01 -8.18 -11.52
N LEU A 68 2.56 -8.79 -12.56
CA LEU A 68 1.98 -10.04 -13.11
C LEU A 68 2.43 -11.30 -12.37
N ASP A 69 3.55 -11.23 -11.65
CA ASP A 69 4.07 -12.32 -10.81
C ASP A 69 3.36 -12.28 -9.44
N VAL A 70 2.43 -13.20 -9.22
CA VAL A 70 1.53 -13.24 -8.05
C VAL A 70 2.03 -14.29 -7.07
N VAL A 71 2.50 -13.85 -5.92
CA VAL A 71 2.82 -14.72 -4.79
C VAL A 71 1.51 -15.14 -4.11
N SER A 72 1.44 -16.39 -3.65
CA SER A 72 0.27 -16.92 -2.97
C SER A 72 -0.15 -16.01 -1.80
N PRO A 73 -1.44 -15.61 -1.71
CA PRO A 73 -1.95 -14.84 -0.58
C PRO A 73 -1.71 -15.52 0.77
N LYS A 74 -1.65 -16.86 0.82
CA LYS A 74 -1.33 -17.61 2.04
C LYS A 74 0.09 -17.33 2.53
N ILE A 75 1.04 -17.14 1.61
CA ILE A 75 2.43 -16.82 1.96
C ILE A 75 2.53 -15.35 2.36
N VAL A 76 1.88 -14.46 1.60
CA VAL A 76 1.93 -13.01 1.85
C VAL A 76 1.22 -12.61 3.16
N PHE A 77 0.04 -13.18 3.43
CA PHE A 77 -0.81 -12.79 4.55
C PHE A 77 -0.88 -13.83 5.68
N GLY A 78 -0.16 -14.95 5.58
CA GLY A 78 -0.21 -16.04 6.57
C GLY A 78 0.30 -15.64 7.97
N ASP A 79 1.27 -14.73 8.04
CA ASP A 79 1.75 -14.11 9.29
C ASP A 79 1.55 -12.59 9.26
N TYR A 80 0.34 -12.15 8.86
CA TYR A 80 0.00 -10.74 8.80
C TYR A 80 -0.15 -10.17 10.21
N ARG A 81 0.84 -9.38 10.65
CA ARG A 81 0.90 -8.76 11.99
C ARG A 81 0.64 -7.25 11.99
N TYR A 82 0.22 -6.69 10.87
CA TYR A 82 0.00 -5.25 10.77
C TYR A 82 -1.35 -4.86 11.38
N LEU A 83 -1.30 -4.05 12.43
CA LEU A 83 -2.47 -3.48 13.10
C LEU A 83 -2.56 -2.00 12.77
N SER A 84 -3.58 -1.59 12.02
CA SER A 84 -3.75 -0.20 11.56
C SER A 84 -3.91 0.78 12.73
N SER A 85 -4.56 0.34 13.81
CA SER A 85 -4.82 1.19 14.96
C SER A 85 -3.58 1.54 15.78
N VAL A 86 -2.40 0.92 15.60
CA VAL A 86 -1.20 1.29 16.36
C VAL A 86 -0.63 2.64 15.92
N THR A 87 -0.89 3.05 14.68
CA THR A 87 -0.38 4.30 14.11
C THR A 87 -1.36 5.46 14.42
N SER A 88 -0.92 6.43 15.22
CA SER A 88 -1.75 7.58 15.64
C SER A 88 -2.32 8.38 14.46
N THR A 89 -1.51 8.61 13.42
CA THR A 89 -1.92 9.32 12.20
C THR A 89 -3.04 8.58 11.46
N LEU A 90 -2.99 7.23 11.42
CA LEU A 90 -4.05 6.43 10.80
C LEU A 90 -5.33 6.44 11.63
N ARG A 91 -5.24 6.35 12.96
CA ARG A 91 -6.42 6.49 13.85
C ARG A 91 -7.14 7.83 13.60
N THR A 92 -6.41 8.93 13.64
CA THR A 92 -6.96 10.27 13.40
C THR A 92 -7.58 10.40 12.00
N HIS A 93 -6.96 9.79 10.99
CA HIS A 93 -7.49 9.76 9.63
C HIS A 93 -8.81 8.99 9.55
N PHE A 94 -8.89 7.78 10.11
CA PHE A 94 -10.10 6.98 10.07
C PHE A 94 -11.24 7.53 10.93
N GLU A 95 -10.94 8.22 12.04
CA GLU A 95 -11.94 9.00 12.80
C GLU A 95 -12.57 10.12 11.96
N ARG A 96 -11.74 10.89 11.26
CA ARG A 96 -12.22 11.95 10.36
C ARG A 96 -13.00 11.36 9.19
N TYR A 97 -12.54 10.24 8.65
CA TYR A 97 -13.23 9.52 7.60
C TYR A 97 -14.61 9.05 8.07
N ALA A 98 -14.70 8.41 9.23
CA ALA A 98 -15.97 8.00 9.81
C ALA A 98 -16.94 9.17 9.99
N ALA A 99 -16.44 10.32 10.46
CA ALA A 99 -17.25 11.54 10.60
C ALA A 99 -17.76 12.08 9.26
N ASP A 100 -16.93 12.08 8.21
CA ASP A 100 -17.34 12.51 6.88
C ASP A 100 -18.35 11.55 6.24
N LEU A 101 -18.12 10.23 6.36
CA LEU A 101 -19.04 9.22 5.84
C LEU A 101 -20.38 9.27 6.59
N ALA A 102 -20.36 9.37 7.91
CA ALA A 102 -21.58 9.53 8.70
C ALA A 102 -22.37 10.79 8.30
N ARG A 103 -21.69 11.88 7.92
CA ARG A 103 -22.33 13.08 7.38
C ARG A 103 -22.97 12.83 6.02
N GLU A 104 -22.30 12.09 5.13
CA GLU A 104 -22.83 11.71 3.81
C GLU A 104 -24.03 10.75 3.90
N LEU A 105 -24.09 9.94 4.96
CA LEU A 105 -25.19 9.01 5.22
C LEU A 105 -26.33 9.62 6.04
N ARG A 106 -26.29 10.91 6.38
CA ARG A 106 -27.38 11.58 7.09
C ARG A 106 -28.69 11.49 6.29
N GLY A 107 -29.79 11.21 6.99
CA GLY A 107 -31.11 11.06 6.37
C GLY A 107 -31.35 9.69 5.71
N VAL A 108 -30.35 8.80 5.69
CA VAL A 108 -30.56 7.40 5.35
C VAL A 108 -31.12 6.68 6.59
N GLY A 109 -32.30 6.07 6.46
CA GLY A 109 -32.83 5.17 7.50
C GLY A 109 -31.99 3.89 7.62
N ASP A 110 -31.61 3.52 8.85
CA ASP A 110 -30.76 2.37 9.22
C ASP A 110 -29.59 2.11 8.23
N PRO A 111 -28.58 3.00 8.16
CA PRO A 111 -27.47 2.82 7.25
C PRO A 111 -26.63 1.59 7.63
N PHE A 112 -26.46 0.69 6.67
CA PHE A 112 -25.58 -0.47 6.79
C PHE A 112 -24.28 -0.27 6.00
N VAL A 113 -23.14 -0.43 6.66
CA VAL A 113 -21.81 -0.27 6.08
C VAL A 113 -21.01 -1.56 6.19
N VAL A 114 -20.42 -2.00 5.08
CA VAL A 114 -19.54 -3.18 5.05
C VAL A 114 -18.12 -2.75 4.68
N GLU A 115 -17.11 -3.12 5.46
CA GLU A 115 -15.71 -2.86 5.14
C GLU A 115 -14.96 -4.14 4.77
N ILE A 116 -14.43 -4.16 3.54
CA ILE A 116 -13.54 -5.21 3.03
C ILE A 116 -12.11 -4.91 3.49
N GLY A 117 -11.48 -5.88 4.15
CA GLY A 117 -10.17 -5.70 4.77
C GLY A 117 -10.23 -4.75 5.96
N CYS A 118 -11.17 -4.97 6.88
CA CYS A 118 -11.42 -4.06 8.00
C CYS A 118 -10.30 -4.03 9.05
N ASN A 119 -9.32 -4.95 8.97
CA ASN A 119 -8.23 -5.07 9.91
C ASN A 119 -8.76 -5.14 11.36
N ASP A 120 -8.14 -4.42 12.29
CA ASP A 120 -8.54 -4.32 13.69
C ASP A 120 -9.78 -3.43 13.94
N GLY A 121 -10.51 -3.06 12.88
CA GLY A 121 -11.76 -2.32 12.96
C GLY A 121 -11.58 -0.81 13.18
N VAL A 122 -10.41 -0.26 12.86
CA VAL A 122 -10.06 1.15 13.08
C VAL A 122 -11.05 2.16 12.47
N LEU A 123 -11.70 1.82 11.35
CA LEU A 123 -12.76 2.64 10.74
C LEU A 123 -14.17 2.24 11.17
N LEU A 124 -14.44 0.94 11.29
CA LEU A 124 -15.75 0.43 11.69
C LEU A 124 -16.16 0.87 13.10
N LYS A 125 -15.22 0.89 14.06
CA LYS A 125 -15.55 1.25 15.43
C LYS A 125 -16.08 2.68 15.57
N PRO A 126 -15.40 3.71 15.03
CA PRO A 126 -15.95 5.07 14.97
C PRO A 126 -17.31 5.18 14.26
N LEU A 127 -17.58 4.37 13.22
CA LEU A 127 -18.88 4.33 12.56
C LEU A 127 -19.96 3.73 13.48
N GLN A 128 -19.67 2.60 14.13
CA GLN A 128 -20.55 1.96 15.10
C GLN A 128 -20.91 2.90 16.25
N ASP A 129 -19.92 3.63 16.79
CA ASP A 129 -20.11 4.59 17.87
C ASP A 129 -20.99 5.79 17.48
N ARG A 130 -21.20 6.00 16.17
CA ARG A 130 -22.12 7.00 15.60
C ARG A 130 -23.49 6.40 15.24
N GLY A 131 -23.78 5.19 15.72
CA GLY A 131 -25.06 4.50 15.51
C GLY A 131 -25.24 3.90 14.12
N ILE A 132 -24.17 3.73 13.35
CA ILE A 132 -24.23 3.10 12.02
C ILE A 132 -24.03 1.59 12.18
N ARG A 133 -24.89 0.80 11.53
CA ARG A 133 -24.74 -0.65 11.50
C ARG A 133 -23.54 -1.02 10.62
N VAL A 134 -22.61 -1.82 11.15
CA VAL A 134 -21.34 -2.14 10.50
C VAL A 134 -21.08 -3.64 10.44
N LEU A 135 -20.41 -4.09 9.38
CA LEU A 135 -19.87 -5.44 9.25
C LEU A 135 -18.47 -5.41 8.64
N GLY A 136 -17.53 -6.13 9.24
CA GLY A 136 -16.17 -6.30 8.71
C GLY A 136 -15.98 -7.62 7.96
N VAL A 137 -15.12 -7.61 6.95
CA VAL A 137 -14.57 -8.82 6.32
C VAL A 137 -13.05 -8.77 6.40
N GLU A 138 -12.43 -9.76 7.05
CA GLU A 138 -10.98 -9.78 7.29
C GLU A 138 -10.43 -11.21 7.20
N PRO A 139 -9.53 -11.54 6.25
CA PRO A 139 -8.96 -12.89 6.14
C PRO A 139 -7.98 -13.25 7.26
N ALA A 140 -7.29 -12.29 7.88
CA ALA A 140 -6.32 -12.57 8.93
C ALA A 140 -7.03 -12.79 10.28
N GLU A 141 -7.20 -14.05 10.70
CA GLU A 141 -7.98 -14.40 11.90
C GLU A 141 -7.41 -13.80 13.20
N ASN A 142 -6.09 -13.69 13.32
CA ASN A 142 -5.44 -13.01 14.45
C ASN A 142 -5.85 -11.53 14.55
N VAL A 143 -6.04 -10.85 13.42
CA VAL A 143 -6.46 -9.45 13.36
C VAL A 143 -7.98 -9.34 13.53
N ALA A 144 -8.75 -10.22 12.89
CA ALA A 144 -10.21 -10.27 13.04
C ALA A 144 -10.64 -10.46 14.50
N LYS A 145 -9.90 -11.27 15.27
CA LYS A 145 -10.11 -11.42 16.73
C LYS A 145 -9.97 -10.12 17.49
N VAL A 146 -9.01 -9.26 17.13
CA VAL A 146 -8.85 -7.93 17.76
C VAL A 146 -10.07 -7.06 17.49
N ALA A 147 -10.56 -7.04 16.24
CA ALA A 147 -11.76 -6.28 15.89
C ALA A 147 -13.01 -6.81 16.64
N ARG A 148 -13.20 -8.14 16.71
CA ARG A 148 -14.30 -8.75 17.49
C ARG A 148 -14.21 -8.40 18.98
N GLY A 149 -13.00 -8.40 19.54
CA GLY A 149 -12.75 -7.97 20.92
C GLY A 149 -13.13 -6.51 21.21
N ARG A 150 -13.30 -5.68 20.16
CA ARG A 150 -13.79 -4.29 20.25
C ARG A 150 -15.32 -4.17 20.08
N GLY A 151 -16.04 -5.30 20.05
CA GLY A 151 -17.49 -5.34 19.89
C GLY A 151 -17.97 -5.21 18.44
N LEU A 152 -17.10 -5.48 17.46
CA LEU A 152 -17.46 -5.47 16.04
C LEU A 152 -17.84 -6.87 15.55
N GLU A 153 -18.82 -6.93 14.66
CA GLU A 153 -19.08 -8.13 13.88
C GLU A 153 -18.10 -8.21 12.71
N VAL A 154 -17.38 -9.34 12.60
CA VAL A 154 -16.37 -9.57 11.55
C VAL A 154 -16.46 -10.99 11.02
N LEU A 155 -16.67 -11.12 9.71
CA LEU A 155 -16.56 -12.38 8.99
C LEU A 155 -15.10 -12.65 8.64
N ASN A 156 -14.58 -13.80 9.08
CA ASN A 156 -13.23 -14.19 8.72
C ASN A 156 -13.23 -14.85 7.33
N GLY A 157 -12.51 -14.25 6.38
CA GLY A 157 -12.44 -14.75 5.01
C GLY A 157 -12.06 -13.67 3.99
N PHE A 158 -11.83 -14.11 2.76
CA PHE A 158 -11.65 -13.20 1.63
C PHE A 158 -13.02 -12.77 1.09
N PHE A 159 -13.11 -11.53 0.61
CA PHE A 159 -14.31 -11.04 -0.05
C PHE A 159 -14.36 -11.50 -1.51
N ASP A 160 -15.48 -12.09 -1.89
CA ASP A 160 -15.81 -12.48 -3.25
C ASP A 160 -17.34 -12.41 -3.49
N GLU A 161 -17.77 -12.92 -4.65
CA GLU A 161 -19.17 -12.89 -5.07
C GLU A 161 -20.07 -13.74 -4.14
N GLU A 162 -19.63 -14.94 -3.75
CA GLU A 162 -20.35 -15.83 -2.83
C GLU A 162 -20.53 -15.18 -1.45
N LEU A 163 -19.45 -14.63 -0.89
CA LEU A 163 -19.54 -13.92 0.39
C LEU A 163 -20.46 -12.71 0.30
N SER A 164 -20.44 -11.98 -0.82
CA SER A 164 -21.33 -10.83 -1.03
C SER A 164 -22.81 -11.23 -1.01
N GLU A 165 -23.16 -12.38 -1.61
CA GLU A 165 -24.52 -12.91 -1.64
C GLU A 165 -24.96 -13.36 -0.24
N ARG A 166 -24.07 -14.03 0.49
CA ARG A 166 -24.32 -14.43 1.88
C ARG A 166 -24.61 -13.20 2.76
N ILE A 167 -23.73 -12.19 2.72
CA ILE A 167 -23.92 -10.96 3.49
C ILE A 167 -25.25 -10.30 3.13
N ARG A 168 -25.57 -10.21 1.84
CA ARG A 168 -26.81 -9.58 1.38
C ARG A 168 -28.07 -10.31 1.85
N ARG A 169 -28.04 -11.65 1.92
CA ARG A 169 -29.15 -12.44 2.47
C ARG A 169 -29.30 -12.28 3.99
N GLU A 170 -28.20 -12.28 4.72
CA GLU A 170 -28.19 -12.31 6.19
C GLU A 170 -28.38 -10.92 6.81
N HIS A 171 -27.82 -9.87 6.19
CA HIS A 171 -27.80 -8.51 6.73
C HIS A 171 -28.53 -7.47 5.88
N GLY A 172 -29.02 -7.86 4.71
CA GLY A 172 -29.62 -6.96 3.72
C GLY A 172 -28.60 -6.20 2.87
N PRO A 173 -29.06 -5.35 1.93
CA PRO A 173 -28.19 -4.62 1.03
C PRO A 173 -27.46 -3.48 1.75
N ALA A 174 -26.17 -3.32 1.46
CA ALA A 174 -25.34 -2.29 2.07
C ALA A 174 -25.65 -0.90 1.51
N THR A 175 -25.70 0.08 2.40
CA THR A 175 -25.74 1.51 2.04
C THR A 175 -24.38 1.96 1.52
N ALA A 176 -23.31 1.51 2.17
CA ALA A 176 -21.94 1.74 1.73
C ALA A 176 -21.11 0.46 1.81
N VAL A 177 -20.23 0.27 0.83
CA VAL A 177 -19.13 -0.71 0.91
C VAL A 177 -17.81 0.05 0.91
N LEU A 178 -16.90 -0.32 1.80
CA LEU A 178 -15.60 0.32 2.01
C LEU A 178 -14.46 -0.65 1.71
N ALA A 179 -13.32 -0.15 1.23
CA ALA A 179 -12.14 -0.99 0.96
C ALA A 179 -10.83 -0.18 1.07
N ASN A 180 -10.30 0.02 2.28
CA ASN A 180 -9.17 0.92 2.49
C ASN A 180 -7.84 0.18 2.46
N ASN A 181 -6.95 0.57 1.54
CA ASN A 181 -5.64 -0.05 1.31
C ASN A 181 -5.67 -1.55 0.98
N VAL A 182 -6.85 -2.15 0.72
CA VAL A 182 -6.97 -3.56 0.31
C VAL A 182 -7.04 -3.71 -1.22
N PHE A 183 -7.64 -2.76 -1.93
CA PHE A 183 -7.98 -2.92 -3.35
C PHE A 183 -6.76 -3.18 -4.24
N ALA A 184 -5.60 -2.61 -3.89
CA ALA A 184 -4.32 -2.81 -4.58
C ALA A 184 -3.75 -4.24 -4.46
N HIS A 185 -4.22 -5.04 -3.51
CA HIS A 185 -3.74 -6.39 -3.20
C HIS A 185 -4.55 -7.49 -3.89
N ILE A 186 -5.64 -7.13 -4.59
CA ILE A 186 -6.63 -8.08 -5.08
C ILE A 186 -6.27 -8.54 -6.49
N ASP A 187 -6.11 -9.86 -6.66
CA ASP A 187 -5.81 -10.44 -7.97
C ASP A 187 -7.04 -10.55 -8.88
N ASP A 188 -8.16 -10.99 -8.31
CA ASP A 188 -9.44 -11.20 -9.00
C ASP A 188 -10.36 -9.97 -8.86
N LEU A 189 -9.89 -8.83 -9.37
CA LEU A 189 -10.58 -7.54 -9.24
C LEU A 189 -12.02 -7.57 -9.76
N LYS A 190 -12.27 -8.29 -10.86
CA LYS A 190 -13.59 -8.33 -11.49
C LYS A 190 -14.63 -8.99 -10.58
N THR A 191 -14.28 -10.10 -9.95
CA THR A 191 -15.18 -10.81 -9.04
C THR A 191 -15.45 -10.00 -7.78
N VAL A 192 -14.44 -9.34 -7.22
CA VAL A 192 -14.62 -8.45 -6.08
C VAL A 192 -15.55 -7.28 -6.41
N VAL A 193 -15.35 -6.61 -7.56
CA VAL A 193 -16.21 -5.48 -7.95
C VAL A 193 -17.64 -5.93 -8.23
N ARG A 194 -17.85 -7.10 -8.84
CA ARG A 194 -19.20 -7.69 -9.00
C ARG A 194 -19.87 -7.94 -7.64
N GLY A 195 -19.13 -8.52 -6.68
CA GLY A 195 -19.63 -8.72 -5.32
C GLY A 195 -19.98 -7.41 -4.61
N ILE A 196 -19.16 -6.35 -4.77
CA ILE A 196 -19.46 -5.01 -4.25
C ILE A 196 -20.79 -4.49 -4.82
N VAL A 197 -20.96 -4.55 -6.15
CA VAL A 197 -22.16 -4.04 -6.83
C VAL A 197 -23.42 -4.82 -6.41
N ASN A 198 -23.31 -6.15 -6.28
CA ASN A 198 -24.39 -7.01 -5.80
C ASN A 198 -24.81 -6.63 -4.37
N LEU A 199 -23.83 -6.44 -3.48
CA LEU A 199 -24.07 -6.11 -2.08
C LEU A 199 -24.68 -4.71 -1.89
N LEU A 200 -24.36 -3.75 -2.75
CA LEU A 200 -24.88 -2.39 -2.67
C LEU A 200 -26.39 -2.32 -2.96
N ARG A 201 -27.09 -1.56 -2.11
CA ARG A 201 -28.47 -1.12 -2.39
C ARG A 201 -28.54 -0.19 -3.62
N PRO A 202 -29.74 0.07 -4.18
CA PRO A 202 -29.93 1.11 -5.20
C PRO A 202 -29.30 2.45 -4.83
N GLY A 203 -28.45 2.97 -5.72
CA GLY A 203 -27.67 4.19 -5.49
C GLY A 203 -26.68 4.15 -4.33
N GLY A 204 -26.37 2.97 -3.77
CA GLY A 204 -25.38 2.79 -2.71
C GLY A 204 -23.98 3.24 -3.13
N ILE A 205 -23.13 3.54 -2.14
CA ILE A 205 -21.79 4.10 -2.37
C ILE A 205 -20.69 3.05 -2.15
N PHE A 206 -19.72 3.03 -3.05
CA PHE A 206 -18.45 2.33 -2.84
C PHE A 206 -17.36 3.39 -2.60
N VAL A 207 -16.70 3.32 -1.45
CA VAL A 207 -15.65 4.29 -1.10
C VAL A 207 -14.39 3.57 -0.66
N PHE A 208 -13.27 3.88 -1.28
CA PHE A 208 -12.03 3.14 -1.04
C PHE A 208 -10.80 4.04 -1.15
N GLU A 209 -9.75 3.63 -0.46
CA GLU A 209 -8.46 4.33 -0.44
C GLU A 209 -7.37 3.49 -1.07
N VAL A 210 -6.63 4.08 -2.01
CA VAL A 210 -5.47 3.46 -2.67
C VAL A 210 -4.37 4.49 -2.88
N HIS A 211 -3.14 4.00 -2.96
CA HIS A 211 -1.98 4.80 -3.34
C HIS A 211 -2.18 5.41 -4.71
N TYR A 212 -1.79 6.68 -4.84
CA TYR A 212 -2.01 7.40 -6.08
C TYR A 212 -0.80 7.26 -7.00
N LEU A 213 -0.98 6.56 -8.13
CA LEU A 213 0.10 6.29 -9.07
C LEU A 213 0.81 7.56 -9.55
N ARG A 214 0.07 8.65 -9.73
CA ARG A 214 0.66 9.96 -10.07
C ARG A 214 1.68 10.41 -9.03
N GLU A 215 1.35 10.34 -7.75
CA GLU A 215 2.28 10.72 -6.68
C GLU A 215 3.45 9.74 -6.58
N LEU A 216 3.21 8.45 -6.79
CA LEU A 216 4.27 7.43 -6.86
C LEU A 216 5.31 7.81 -7.92
N LEU A 217 4.87 8.14 -9.14
CA LEU A 217 5.76 8.53 -10.24
C LEU A 217 6.47 9.87 -9.97
N ARG A 218 5.75 10.86 -9.43
CA ARG A 218 6.25 12.21 -9.15
C ARG A 218 7.27 12.21 -8.01
N LEU A 219 7.02 11.44 -6.96
CA LEU A 219 7.85 11.35 -5.77
C LEU A 219 8.87 10.21 -5.82
N MET A 220 9.08 9.60 -7.00
CA MET A 220 10.06 8.52 -7.21
C MET A 220 9.89 7.36 -6.22
N GLN A 221 8.66 7.05 -5.82
CA GLN A 221 8.36 6.04 -4.80
C GLN A 221 8.44 4.62 -5.37
N TYR A 222 9.52 4.29 -6.07
CA TYR A 222 9.71 2.95 -6.63
C TYR A 222 9.95 1.91 -5.53
N ASP A 223 10.28 2.37 -4.32
CA ASP A 223 10.31 1.57 -3.09
C ASP A 223 8.92 1.02 -2.71
N PHE A 224 7.86 1.58 -3.29
CA PHE A 224 6.48 1.15 -3.09
C PHE A 224 6.05 -0.03 -3.97
N PHE A 225 6.90 -0.43 -4.93
CA PHE A 225 6.67 -1.61 -5.74
C PHE A 225 7.14 -2.88 -4.99
N TYR A 226 6.22 -3.74 -4.57
CA TYR A 226 6.53 -5.04 -3.94
C TYR A 226 5.36 -6.01 -4.11
N HIS A 227 5.59 -7.30 -3.82
CA HIS A 227 4.69 -8.40 -4.22
C HIS A 227 3.28 -8.32 -3.65
N GLU A 228 3.11 -7.66 -2.50
CA GLU A 228 1.80 -7.47 -1.85
C GLU A 228 0.92 -6.53 -2.69
N HIS A 229 1.52 -5.50 -3.30
CA HIS A 229 0.83 -4.56 -4.19
C HIS A 229 0.79 -5.06 -5.63
N LEU A 230 -0.33 -5.69 -5.98
CA LEU A 230 -0.59 -6.21 -7.31
C LEU A 230 -1.01 -5.13 -8.32
N CYS A 231 -1.61 -4.03 -7.86
CA CYS A 231 -2.15 -2.95 -8.69
C CYS A 231 -1.79 -1.56 -8.16
N TYR A 232 -1.50 -0.64 -9.09
CA TYR A 232 -1.17 0.76 -8.80
C TYR A 232 -2.09 1.64 -9.63
N TYR A 233 -2.89 2.48 -8.96
CA TYR A 233 -4.06 3.11 -9.59
C TYR A 233 -3.83 4.58 -9.93
N SER A 234 -4.10 4.91 -11.19
CA SER A 234 -4.44 6.25 -11.65
C SER A 234 -5.96 6.34 -11.90
N LEU A 235 -6.52 7.54 -11.93
CA LEU A 235 -7.93 7.75 -12.28
C LEU A 235 -8.20 7.34 -13.73
N THR A 236 -7.22 7.53 -14.62
CA THR A 236 -7.23 7.11 -16.03
C THR A 236 -7.50 5.61 -16.18
N ALA A 237 -6.93 4.77 -15.31
CA ALA A 237 -7.19 3.33 -15.31
C ALA A 237 -8.44 2.94 -14.53
N LEU A 238 -8.64 3.60 -13.37
CA LEU A 238 -9.65 3.23 -12.39
C LEU A 238 -11.07 3.60 -12.82
N VAL A 239 -11.29 4.83 -13.31
CA VAL A 239 -12.63 5.32 -13.65
C VAL A 239 -13.27 4.45 -14.75
N PRO A 240 -12.63 4.22 -15.91
CA PRO A 240 -13.24 3.37 -16.94
C PRO A 240 -13.40 1.91 -16.50
N PHE A 241 -12.55 1.42 -15.58
CA PHE A 241 -12.70 0.09 -15.03
C PHE A 241 -13.96 -0.03 -14.17
N LEU A 242 -14.19 0.90 -13.25
CA LEU A 242 -15.37 0.90 -12.38
C LEU A 242 -16.66 1.12 -13.17
N GLU A 243 -16.67 2.05 -14.13
CA GLU A 243 -17.85 2.32 -14.97
C GLU A 243 -18.32 1.06 -15.71
N ARG A 244 -17.38 0.30 -16.28
CA ARG A 244 -17.68 -0.96 -16.98
C ARG A 244 -18.25 -2.05 -16.07
N HIS A 245 -18.09 -1.93 -14.76
CA HIS A 245 -18.59 -2.90 -13.79
C HIS A 245 -19.75 -2.34 -12.95
N GLY A 246 -20.45 -1.30 -13.42
CA GLY A 246 -21.67 -0.82 -12.75
C GLY A 246 -21.42 0.10 -11.57
N LEU A 247 -20.26 0.76 -11.51
CA LEU A 247 -19.92 1.79 -10.53
C LEU A 247 -19.56 3.12 -11.23
N HIS A 248 -20.35 4.15 -10.97
CA HIS A 248 -20.16 5.50 -11.46
C HIS A 248 -19.27 6.32 -10.51
N VAL A 249 -18.06 6.71 -10.95
CA VAL A 249 -17.15 7.51 -10.11
C VAL A 249 -17.54 8.97 -10.19
N TYR A 250 -17.82 9.59 -9.04
CA TYR A 250 -18.29 10.98 -9.00
C TYR A 250 -17.40 11.92 -8.20
N ASP A 251 -16.62 11.42 -7.23
CA ASP A 251 -15.71 12.25 -6.46
C ASP A 251 -14.39 11.53 -6.15
N VAL A 252 -13.35 12.33 -5.89
CA VAL A 252 -12.04 11.85 -5.46
C VAL A 252 -11.42 12.87 -4.49
N LYS A 253 -10.83 12.38 -3.41
CA LYS A 253 -10.16 13.20 -2.41
C LYS A 253 -8.70 12.77 -2.30
N PRO A 254 -7.73 13.64 -2.63
CA PRO A 254 -6.33 13.41 -2.28
C PRO A 254 -6.19 13.33 -0.77
N ILE A 255 -5.46 12.33 -0.29
CA ILE A 255 -5.17 12.13 1.13
C ILE A 255 -3.65 11.98 1.32
N PRO A 256 -3.06 12.56 2.40
CA PRO A 256 -1.62 12.53 2.61
C PRO A 256 -1.09 11.17 3.08
N ILE A 257 -1.99 10.25 3.39
CA ILE A 257 -1.67 8.92 3.90
C ILE A 257 -0.73 8.18 2.94
N HIS A 258 0.29 7.54 3.53
CA HIS A 258 1.35 6.82 2.85
C HIS A 258 2.08 7.62 1.76
N SER A 259 2.21 8.93 1.98
CA SER A 259 2.92 9.87 1.08
C SER A 259 2.25 10.09 -0.27
N GLY A 260 0.93 9.93 -0.34
CA GLY A 260 0.15 10.27 -1.53
C GLY A 260 -0.82 9.15 -1.90
N SER A 261 -2.04 9.26 -1.39
CA SER A 261 -3.13 8.35 -1.71
C SER A 261 -4.35 9.14 -2.19
N ILE A 262 -5.33 8.43 -2.73
CA ILE A 262 -6.63 8.98 -3.12
C ILE A 262 -7.74 8.16 -2.45
N ARG A 263 -8.75 8.86 -1.93
CA ARG A 263 -10.05 8.27 -1.58
C ARG A 263 -10.99 8.47 -2.75
N VAL A 264 -11.49 7.39 -3.32
CA VAL A 264 -12.36 7.41 -4.49
C VAL A 264 -13.77 7.11 -4.05
N HIS A 265 -14.72 7.94 -4.50
CA HIS A 265 -16.15 7.76 -4.24
C HIS A 265 -16.84 7.38 -5.54
N ALA A 266 -17.46 6.20 -5.54
CA ALA A 266 -18.29 5.71 -6.62
C ALA A 266 -19.70 5.39 -6.12
N ARG A 267 -20.69 5.50 -6.99
CA ARG A 267 -22.06 5.04 -6.74
C ARG A 267 -22.39 3.88 -7.65
N ARG A 268 -23.31 3.03 -7.21
CA ARG A 268 -23.94 2.08 -8.13
C ARG A 268 -24.55 2.83 -9.32
N SER A 269 -24.35 2.33 -10.54
CA SER A 269 -24.63 3.09 -11.77
C SER A 269 -26.10 3.44 -12.01
N ASP A 270 -27.03 2.94 -11.20
CA ASP A 270 -28.43 3.40 -11.17
C ASP A 270 -28.60 4.77 -10.50
N ALA A 271 -27.56 5.30 -9.86
CA ALA A 271 -27.44 6.70 -9.45
C ALA A 271 -26.16 7.32 -10.02
N ARG A 272 -26.30 8.31 -10.91
CA ARG A 272 -25.17 8.94 -11.60
C ARG A 272 -25.10 10.45 -11.33
N PRO A 273 -24.68 10.87 -10.12
CA PRO A 273 -24.48 12.29 -9.84
C PRO A 273 -23.40 12.87 -10.77
N ARG A 274 -23.45 14.19 -10.97
CA ARG A 274 -22.44 14.89 -11.75
C ARG A 274 -21.06 14.72 -11.10
N PRO A 275 -20.00 14.43 -11.87
CA PRO A 275 -18.62 14.45 -11.38
C PRO A 275 -18.28 15.78 -10.70
N THR A 276 -17.58 15.73 -9.58
CA THR A 276 -17.10 16.94 -8.91
C THR A 276 -16.02 17.63 -9.75
N GLY A 277 -15.86 18.95 -9.58
CA GLY A 277 -14.77 19.69 -10.22
C GLY A 277 -13.38 19.16 -9.82
N LYS A 278 -13.26 18.52 -8.64
CA LYS A 278 -12.01 17.88 -8.20
C LYS A 278 -11.67 16.67 -9.07
N LEU A 279 -12.63 15.78 -9.32
CA LEU A 279 -12.45 14.61 -10.18
C LEU A 279 -12.09 15.03 -11.60
N VAL A 280 -12.83 15.98 -12.18
CA VAL A 280 -12.55 16.51 -13.52
C VAL A 280 -11.14 17.08 -13.60
N SER A 281 -10.75 17.96 -12.67
CA SER A 281 -9.41 18.56 -12.66
C SER A 281 -8.29 17.53 -12.53
N MET A 282 -8.46 16.49 -11.69
CA MET A 282 -7.44 15.46 -11.52
C MET A 282 -7.30 14.57 -12.76
N LEU A 283 -8.41 14.21 -13.41
CA LEU A 283 -8.38 13.48 -14.69
C LEU A 283 -7.68 14.29 -15.78
N SER A 284 -7.97 15.59 -15.89
CA SER A 284 -7.30 16.49 -16.86
C SER A 284 -5.78 16.51 -16.62
N ARG A 285 -5.32 16.59 -15.37
CA ARG A 285 -3.89 16.56 -15.04
C ARG A 285 -3.23 15.24 -15.46
N GLU A 286 -3.87 14.09 -15.19
CA GLU A 286 -3.31 12.80 -15.62
C GLU A 286 -3.21 12.69 -17.15
N HIS A 287 -4.16 13.28 -17.86
CA HIS A 287 -4.16 13.34 -19.31
C HIS A 287 -3.00 14.22 -19.83
N GLU A 288 -2.85 15.43 -19.30
CA GLU A 288 -1.75 16.35 -19.63
C GLU A 288 -0.37 15.72 -19.35
N GLU A 289 -0.25 14.99 -18.25
CA GLU A 289 0.96 14.26 -17.85
C GLU A 289 1.16 12.94 -18.61
N ARG A 290 0.21 12.54 -19.46
CA ARG A 290 0.24 11.30 -20.24
C ARG A 290 0.50 10.08 -19.36
N ILE A 291 -0.13 10.00 -18.18
CA ILE A 291 0.08 8.91 -17.21
C ILE A 291 -0.25 7.54 -17.80
N GLY A 292 -1.12 7.46 -18.80
CA GLY A 292 -1.49 6.20 -19.44
C GLY A 292 -0.52 5.66 -20.49
N THR A 293 0.57 6.38 -20.83
CA THR A 293 1.39 6.08 -22.03
C THR A 293 2.70 5.37 -21.72
N PRO A 294 3.21 4.48 -22.60
CA PRO A 294 4.49 3.80 -22.40
C PRO A 294 5.70 4.74 -22.22
N SER A 295 5.71 5.90 -22.89
CA SER A 295 6.84 6.85 -22.81
C SER A 295 7.03 7.40 -21.39
N THR A 296 5.95 7.67 -20.67
CA THR A 296 5.99 8.12 -19.27
C THR A 296 6.70 7.11 -18.38
N TYR A 297 6.44 5.81 -18.58
CA TYR A 297 7.04 4.75 -17.78
C TYR A 297 8.46 4.40 -18.20
N GLY A 298 8.79 4.53 -19.50
CA GLY A 298 10.18 4.43 -19.96
C GLY A 298 11.05 5.51 -19.32
N ALA A 299 10.59 6.76 -19.29
CA ALA A 299 11.28 7.86 -18.62
C ALA A 299 11.38 7.65 -17.10
N PHE A 300 10.32 7.12 -16.47
CA PHE A 300 10.36 6.77 -15.04
C PHE A 300 11.39 5.68 -14.76
N ALA A 301 11.41 4.60 -15.53
CA ALA A 301 12.37 3.51 -15.36
C ALA A 301 13.83 3.98 -15.48
N GLN A 302 14.12 4.86 -16.44
CA GLN A 302 15.44 5.49 -16.57
C GLN A 302 15.82 6.28 -15.30
N ARG A 303 14.92 7.12 -14.78
CA ARG A 303 15.17 7.85 -13.54
C ARG A 303 15.41 6.92 -12.35
N VAL A 304 14.68 5.80 -12.27
CA VAL A 304 14.84 4.81 -11.20
C VAL A 304 16.20 4.13 -11.30
N ALA A 305 16.64 3.73 -12.50
CA ALA A 305 17.98 3.18 -12.73
C ALA A 305 19.08 4.16 -12.34
N SER A 306 19.02 5.41 -12.81
CA SER A 306 20.00 6.44 -12.45
C SER A 306 20.02 6.74 -10.95
N HIS A 307 18.85 6.78 -10.31
CA HIS A 307 18.75 6.98 -8.86
C HIS A 307 19.38 5.83 -8.07
N GLY A 308 19.13 4.57 -8.46
CA GLY A 308 19.71 3.41 -7.79
C GLY A 308 21.24 3.42 -7.78
N VAL A 309 21.85 3.79 -8.92
CA VAL A 309 23.31 3.99 -9.04
C VAL A 309 23.77 5.11 -8.11
N ALA A 310 23.19 6.31 -8.24
CA ALA A 310 23.57 7.46 -7.43
C ALA A 310 23.41 7.20 -5.91
N PHE A 311 22.41 6.43 -5.51
CA PHE A 311 22.17 6.09 -4.11
C PHE A 311 23.26 5.18 -3.55
N ARG A 312 23.65 4.14 -4.29
CA ARG A 312 24.77 3.28 -3.91
C ARG A 312 26.10 4.04 -3.90
N GLU A 313 26.34 4.90 -4.87
CA GLU A 313 27.53 5.75 -4.93
C GLU A 313 27.62 6.70 -3.73
N ALA A 314 26.50 7.31 -3.32
CA ALA A 314 26.46 8.19 -2.16
C ALA A 314 26.88 7.46 -0.86
N LEU A 315 26.39 6.23 -0.64
CA LEU A 315 26.79 5.43 0.53
C LEU A 315 28.24 4.95 0.44
N THR A 316 28.68 4.55 -0.77
CA THR A 316 30.08 4.15 -1.01
C THR A 316 31.03 5.30 -0.73
N LYS A 317 30.68 6.52 -1.16
CA LYS A 317 31.45 7.73 -0.91
C LYS A 317 31.56 8.01 0.59
N LEU A 318 30.45 8.01 1.33
CA LEU A 318 30.46 8.18 2.78
C LEU A 318 31.40 7.18 3.47
N ARG A 319 31.34 5.90 3.07
CA ARG A 319 32.25 4.87 3.59
C ARG A 319 33.72 5.17 3.27
N SER A 320 34.04 5.60 2.05
CA SER A 320 35.41 5.95 1.66
C SER A 320 35.96 7.17 2.41
N GLU A 321 35.08 8.07 2.85
CA GLU A 321 35.41 9.22 3.69
C GLU A 321 35.51 8.86 5.19
N GLY A 322 35.41 7.57 5.53
CA GLY A 322 35.42 7.09 6.92
C GLY A 322 34.16 7.47 7.72
N LYS A 323 33.08 7.87 7.04
CA LYS A 323 31.83 8.27 7.70
C LYS A 323 31.02 7.04 8.11
N SER A 324 30.62 7.04 9.38
CA SER A 324 29.70 6.04 9.92
C SER A 324 28.27 6.32 9.46
N VAL A 325 27.55 5.26 9.07
CA VAL A 325 26.17 5.34 8.57
C VAL A 325 25.31 4.33 9.32
N ALA A 326 24.13 4.75 9.78
CA ALA A 326 23.11 3.84 10.30
C ALA A 326 21.76 4.09 9.61
N GLY A 327 21.00 3.04 9.36
CA GLY A 327 19.65 3.16 8.82
C GLY A 327 18.66 3.59 9.89
N TYR A 328 17.67 4.40 9.54
CA TYR A 328 16.66 4.91 10.45
C TYR A 328 15.24 4.54 9.95
N GLY A 329 14.60 3.67 10.72
CA GLY A 329 13.36 2.97 10.38
C GLY A 329 13.59 1.77 9.46
N ALA A 330 12.86 0.69 9.67
CA ALA A 330 12.91 -0.54 8.88
C ALA A 330 11.53 -0.84 8.23
N PRO A 331 10.94 0.07 7.44
CA PRO A 331 9.67 -0.22 6.77
C PRO A 331 9.87 -1.24 5.65
N GLY A 332 8.83 -2.03 5.32
CA GLY A 332 8.92 -3.03 4.24
C GLY A 332 9.36 -2.44 2.90
N ARG A 333 8.81 -1.28 2.51
CA ARG A 333 9.24 -0.50 1.33
C ARG A 333 10.74 -0.18 1.32
N GLY A 334 11.36 -0.01 2.49
CA GLY A 334 12.79 0.20 2.62
C GLY A 334 13.61 -0.98 2.08
N ASN A 335 13.11 -2.21 2.23
CA ASN A 335 13.77 -3.41 1.71
C ASN A 335 13.75 -3.45 0.17
N THR A 336 12.67 -2.99 -0.46
CA THR A 336 12.63 -2.82 -1.93
C THR A 336 13.70 -1.83 -2.39
N LEU A 337 13.79 -0.67 -1.73
CA LEU A 337 14.78 0.36 -2.04
C LEU A 337 16.21 -0.17 -1.94
N LEU A 338 16.55 -0.81 -0.81
CA LEU A 338 17.87 -1.36 -0.54
C LEU A 338 18.22 -2.50 -1.51
N GLY A 339 17.27 -3.41 -1.78
CA GLY A 339 17.47 -4.54 -2.68
C GLY A 339 17.58 -4.13 -4.16
N TYR A 340 16.88 -3.07 -4.57
CA TYR A 340 17.04 -2.49 -5.91
C TYR A 340 18.42 -1.87 -6.10
N ALA A 341 18.84 -1.02 -5.16
CA ALA A 341 20.14 -0.33 -5.21
C ALA A 341 21.34 -1.23 -4.82
N LYS A 342 21.10 -2.51 -4.50
CA LYS A 342 22.11 -3.50 -4.10
C LYS A 342 22.97 -2.99 -2.93
N ILE A 343 22.29 -2.48 -1.90
CA ILE A 343 22.93 -2.05 -0.64
C ILE A 343 23.06 -3.27 0.27
N ASP A 344 24.28 -3.51 0.75
CA ASP A 344 24.60 -4.60 1.68
C ASP A 344 25.05 -4.06 3.05
N ARG A 345 25.38 -4.98 3.95
CA ARG A 345 25.88 -4.67 5.30
C ARG A 345 27.21 -3.93 5.31
N GLY A 346 28.00 -4.00 4.24
CA GLY A 346 29.25 -3.26 4.13
C GLY A 346 29.03 -1.76 3.91
N LEU A 347 27.90 -1.37 3.30
CA LEU A 347 27.50 0.02 3.12
C LEU A 347 26.53 0.51 4.21
N LEU A 348 25.71 -0.37 4.78
CA LEU A 348 24.76 -0.06 5.84
C LEU A 348 24.83 -1.13 6.95
N PRO A 349 25.67 -0.93 7.98
CA PRO A 349 25.97 -1.95 8.99
C PRO A 349 24.76 -2.42 9.80
N PHE A 350 23.84 -1.51 10.14
CA PHE A 350 22.61 -1.79 10.87
C PHE A 350 21.52 -0.75 10.57
N ILE A 351 20.29 -1.09 10.91
CA ILE A 351 19.13 -0.20 10.87
C ILE A 351 18.54 -0.15 12.30
N VAL A 352 18.10 1.03 12.75
CA VAL A 352 17.29 1.13 13.97
C VAL A 352 15.81 1.26 13.64
N ASP A 353 14.95 0.69 14.47
CA ASP A 353 13.49 0.84 14.34
C ASP A 353 12.83 1.02 15.72
N ALA A 354 11.66 1.68 15.76
CA ALA A 354 10.91 1.88 17.00
C ALA A 354 10.07 0.66 17.40
N SER A 355 9.85 -0.31 16.49
CA SER A 355 8.96 -1.46 16.70
C SER A 355 9.70 -2.60 17.41
N PRO A 356 9.32 -2.98 18.64
CA PRO A 356 10.01 -4.05 19.38
C PRO A 356 9.98 -5.41 18.68
N SER A 357 8.93 -5.69 17.91
CA SER A 357 8.80 -6.93 17.13
C SER A 357 9.88 -7.12 16.06
N ARG A 358 10.63 -6.06 15.72
CA ARG A 358 11.72 -6.07 14.73
C ARG A 358 13.10 -6.25 15.37
N TYR A 359 13.23 -6.12 16.68
CA TYR A 359 14.55 -6.16 17.33
C TYR A 359 15.21 -7.51 17.16
N GLY A 360 16.49 -7.51 16.79
CA GLY A 360 17.26 -8.74 16.54
C GLY A 360 16.90 -9.46 15.23
N ARG A 361 15.97 -8.92 14.44
CA ARG A 361 15.66 -9.42 13.09
C ARG A 361 16.58 -8.79 12.05
N PHE A 362 16.52 -9.34 10.83
CA PHE A 362 17.30 -8.90 9.70
C PHE A 362 16.37 -8.48 8.56
N THR A 363 16.82 -7.51 7.75
CA THR A 363 16.11 -7.16 6.52
C THR A 363 16.15 -8.33 5.52
N PRO A 364 15.03 -8.61 4.83
CA PRO A 364 15.02 -9.60 3.77
C PRO A 364 15.90 -9.14 2.59
N GLY A 365 16.67 -10.06 2.04
CA GLY A 365 17.55 -9.88 0.88
C GLY A 365 18.91 -9.26 1.20
N THR A 366 18.92 -8.19 2.00
CA THR A 366 20.16 -7.46 2.34
C THR A 366 20.77 -7.87 3.68
N HIS A 367 20.01 -8.58 4.51
CA HIS A 367 20.43 -9.18 5.78
C HIS A 367 21.05 -8.17 6.75
N ILE A 368 20.55 -6.94 6.76
CA ILE A 368 21.00 -5.88 7.64
C ILE A 368 20.30 -6.05 8.99
N PRO A 369 21.03 -6.15 10.12
CA PRO A 369 20.42 -6.31 11.43
C PRO A 369 19.62 -5.08 11.84
N ILE A 370 18.51 -5.32 12.55
CA ILE A 370 17.63 -4.30 13.08
C ILE A 370 17.79 -4.22 14.60
N LEU A 371 18.12 -3.03 15.08
CA LEU A 371 18.40 -2.72 16.47
C LEU A 371 17.37 -1.74 17.06
N PRO A 372 17.29 -1.61 18.40
CA PRO A 372 16.51 -0.56 19.05
C PRO A 372 17.04 0.84 18.70
N VAL A 373 16.15 1.85 18.73
CA VAL A 373 16.51 3.26 18.48
C VAL A 373 17.59 3.77 19.43
N ASP A 374 17.68 3.23 20.64
CA ASP A 374 18.69 3.65 21.61
C ASP A 374 20.13 3.39 21.13
N GLU A 375 20.36 2.41 20.25
CA GLU A 375 21.68 2.22 19.63
C GLU A 375 22.09 3.43 18.78
N PHE A 376 21.15 4.04 18.06
CA PHE A 376 21.41 5.26 17.29
C PHE A 376 21.71 6.48 18.19
N ARG A 377 21.19 6.50 19.41
CA ARG A 377 21.36 7.62 20.35
C ARG A 377 22.62 7.48 21.20
N ASN A 378 22.92 6.25 21.63
CA ASN A 378 24.11 5.92 22.41
C ASN A 378 25.37 5.93 21.54
N HIS A 379 25.22 5.54 20.26
CA HIS A 379 26.31 5.48 19.28
C HIS A 379 25.91 6.25 18.00
N PRO A 380 25.82 7.59 18.07
CA PRO A 380 25.34 8.40 16.95
C PRO A 380 26.27 8.29 15.73
N PRO A 381 25.74 7.94 14.54
CA PRO A 381 26.55 7.90 13.33
C PRO A 381 26.87 9.32 12.81
N ASP A 382 27.75 9.44 11.83
CA ASP A 382 27.90 10.69 11.08
C ASP A 382 26.63 10.98 10.24
N VAL A 383 26.02 9.92 9.70
CA VAL A 383 24.85 10.00 8.82
C VAL A 383 23.77 8.98 9.19
N GLY A 384 22.55 9.45 9.37
CA GLY A 384 21.35 8.60 9.43
C GLY A 384 20.72 8.42 8.05
N LEU A 385 20.72 7.21 7.49
CA LEU A 385 19.98 6.92 6.26
C LEU A 385 18.49 6.74 6.58
N MET A 386 17.66 7.69 6.19
CA MET A 386 16.23 7.69 6.54
C MET A 386 15.42 6.82 5.59
N LEU A 387 15.23 5.54 5.92
CA LEU A 387 14.41 4.61 5.14
C LEU A 387 12.91 4.85 5.38
N ALA A 388 12.53 5.29 6.59
CA ALA A 388 11.18 5.76 6.92
C ALA A 388 10.92 7.22 6.46
N TRP A 389 11.36 7.57 5.26
CA TRP A 389 11.42 8.93 4.73
C TRP A 389 10.06 9.65 4.63
N SER A 390 8.96 8.90 4.54
CA SER A 390 7.60 9.43 4.58
C SER A 390 7.32 10.21 5.88
N TYR A 391 8.02 9.87 6.96
CA TYR A 391 7.91 10.46 8.29
C TYR A 391 9.05 11.42 8.62
N HIS A 392 9.77 11.95 7.61
CA HIS A 392 10.98 12.74 7.84
C HIS A 392 10.80 13.90 8.83
N ARG A 393 9.67 14.62 8.79
CA ARG A 393 9.41 15.72 9.73
C ARG A 393 9.29 15.23 11.18
N GLU A 394 8.60 14.11 11.38
CA GLU A 394 8.43 13.52 12.70
C GLU A 394 9.77 12.97 13.23
N ILE A 395 10.55 12.29 12.37
CA ILE A 395 11.86 11.78 12.74
C ILE A 395 12.79 12.94 13.15
N LEU A 396 12.87 14.01 12.37
CA LEU A 396 13.68 15.19 12.70
C LEU A 396 13.24 15.86 14.01
N SER A 397 11.93 15.88 14.30
CA SER A 397 11.41 16.41 15.55
C SER A 397 11.76 15.57 16.78
N LYS A 398 11.99 14.26 16.61
CA LYS A 398 12.36 13.34 17.71
C LYS A 398 13.87 13.31 17.93
N GLU A 399 14.65 13.33 16.86
CA GLU A 399 16.11 13.17 16.92
C GLU A 399 16.85 14.52 16.88
N THR A 400 16.35 15.50 17.64
CA THR A 400 16.94 16.86 17.67
C THR A 400 18.35 16.87 18.26
N ALA A 401 18.64 15.97 19.21
CA ALA A 401 19.97 15.86 19.83
C ALA A 401 21.03 15.43 18.80
N PHE A 402 20.69 14.46 17.94
CA PHE A 402 21.54 14.01 16.84
C PHE A 402 21.89 15.15 15.87
N VAL A 403 20.87 15.92 15.46
CA VAL A 403 21.06 17.06 14.56
C VAL A 403 21.90 18.16 15.20
N ARG A 404 21.60 18.51 16.46
CA ARG A 404 22.37 19.53 17.21
C ARG A 404 23.82 19.11 17.44
N GLY A 405 24.08 17.80 17.56
CA GLY A 405 25.41 17.21 17.61
C GLY A 405 26.15 17.18 16.27
N GLY A 406 25.60 17.75 15.20
CA GLY A 406 26.24 17.84 13.88
C GLY A 406 25.88 16.71 12.91
N GLY A 407 25.14 15.70 13.39
CA GLY A 407 24.61 14.61 12.58
C GLY A 407 23.68 15.10 11.47
N ARG A 408 23.59 14.33 10.37
CA ARG A 408 22.70 14.64 9.24
C ARG A 408 21.95 13.41 8.81
N PHE A 409 20.70 13.59 8.35
CA PHE A 409 19.98 12.50 7.72
C PHE A 409 20.12 12.55 6.19
N LEU A 410 20.44 11.42 5.57
CA LEU A 410 20.32 11.22 4.13
C LEU A 410 18.90 10.73 3.83
N VAL A 411 18.11 11.55 3.15
CA VAL A 411 16.77 11.18 2.67
C VAL A 411 16.91 10.62 1.24
N PRO A 412 16.50 9.37 0.98
CA PRO A 412 16.77 8.73 -0.30
C PRO A 412 15.84 9.19 -1.43
N LEU A 413 14.57 9.51 -1.12
CA LEU A 413 13.54 9.84 -2.12
C LEU A 413 12.85 11.18 -1.78
N PRO A 414 12.33 11.93 -2.78
CA PRO A 414 12.34 11.66 -4.22
C PRO A 414 13.69 11.90 -4.90
N ARG A 415 14.61 12.57 -4.19
CA ARG A 415 15.99 12.81 -4.58
C ARG A 415 16.86 12.66 -3.35
N LEU A 416 18.10 12.22 -3.55
CA LEU A 416 19.10 12.17 -2.49
C LEU A 416 19.33 13.58 -1.97
N ARG A 417 19.14 13.78 -0.67
CA ARG A 417 19.42 15.05 -0.02
C ARG A 417 19.75 14.84 1.44
N PHE A 418 20.68 15.66 1.94
CA PHE A 418 20.89 15.76 3.37
C PHE A 418 19.89 16.72 4.00
N VAL A 419 19.43 16.39 5.19
CA VAL A 419 18.57 17.23 6.02
C VAL A 419 19.11 17.29 7.44
N ARG A 420 18.78 18.39 8.10
CA ARG A 420 19.04 18.68 9.51
C ARG A 420 17.72 19.07 10.14
#